data_AF-A0A9X9FAI0-F1
#
_entry.id   AF-A0A9X9FAI0-F1
#
_cell.length_a   1.000
_cell.length_b   1.000
_cell.length_c   1.000
_cell.angle_alpha   90.00
_cell.angle_beta   90.00
_cell.angle_gamma   90.00
#
_symmetry.space_group_name_H-M   'P 1'
#
loop_
_entity.id
_entity.type
_entity.pdbx_description
1 polymer ?
#
loop_
_entity_poly.entity_id
_entity_poly.type
_entity_poly.pdbx_seq_one_letter_code
_entity_poly.pdbx_strand_id
1 'polypeptide(L)'
;MLEVIATCLEDVKRIESGGGKRIELISSYTEGGLTPSYAFIKKAVEAVSIPIHVMIRPHAKSFTYTEEEIEMMKEDIIVAQKLG
;
A
#
# COMPACT_ATOMS: atom_id res chain seq x y z
N MET A 1 -4.77 -11.08 -15.23
CA MET A 1 -4.45 -9.70 -14.79
C MET A 1 -3.19 -9.77 -13.94
N LEU A 2 -2.19 -8.92 -14.18
CA LEU A 2 -0.92 -8.93 -13.44
C LEU A 2 -0.92 -7.80 -12.40
N GLU A 3 -0.83 -8.18 -11.12
CA GLU A 3 -0.57 -7.28 -10.00
C GLU A 3 0.89 -7.40 -9.58
N VAL A 4 1.52 -6.28 -9.22
CA VAL A 4 2.94 -6.24 -8.81
C VAL A 4 3.10 -5.38 -7.57
N ILE A 5 3.96 -5.82 -6.65
CA ILE A 5 4.29 -5.09 -5.43
C ILE A 5 5.19 -3.89 -5.75
N ALA A 6 4.87 -2.73 -5.19
CA ALA A 6 5.71 -1.55 -5.21
C ALA A 6 6.17 -1.20 -3.78
N THR A 7 7.46 -0.93 -3.63
CA THR A 7 8.08 -0.57 -2.33
C THR A 7 8.62 0.86 -2.30
N CYS A 8 8.75 1.48 -3.48
CA CYS A 8 9.10 2.88 -3.63
C CYS A 8 8.37 3.53 -4.83
N LEU A 9 8.44 4.86 -4.95
CA LEU A 9 7.75 5.58 -6.03
C LEU A 9 8.30 5.24 -7.42
N GLU A 10 9.56 4.83 -7.51
CA GLU A 10 10.13 4.38 -8.77
C GLU A 10 9.50 3.07 -9.24
N ASP A 11 9.26 2.11 -8.34
CA ASP A 11 8.57 0.86 -8.64
C ASP A 11 7.18 1.13 -9.22
N VAL A 12 6.41 2.02 -8.58
CA VAL A 12 5.06 2.40 -9.00
C VAL A 12 5.03 2.80 -10.48
N LYS A 13 5.94 3.69 -10.90
CA LYS A 13 6.06 4.16 -12.28
C LYS A 13 6.53 3.05 -13.23
N ARG A 14 7.51 2.24 -12.79
CA ARG A 14 8.06 1.14 -13.58
C ARG A 14 6.99 0.08 -13.87
N ILE A 15 6.15 -0.26 -12.88
CA ILE A 15 5.08 -1.25 -13.03
C ILE A 15 4.08 -0.83 -14.11
N GLU A 16 3.61 0.43 -14.09
CA GLU A 16 2.70 0.93 -15.12
C GLU A 16 3.37 0.92 -16.51
N SER A 17 4.58 1.46 -16.61
CA SER A 17 5.34 1.50 -17.88
C SER A 17 5.65 0.10 -18.43
N GLY A 18 5.80 -0.90 -17.55
CA GLY A 18 6.04 -2.31 -17.88
C GLY A 18 4.76 -3.08 -18.22
N GLY A 19 3.59 -2.45 -18.24
CA GLY A 19 2.32 -3.09 -18.60
C GLY A 19 1.61 -3.81 -17.44
N GLY A 20 2.05 -3.59 -16.19
CA GLY A 20 1.32 -4.01 -14.99
C GLY A 20 -0.10 -3.46 -14.98
N LYS A 21 -1.04 -4.20 -14.38
CA LYS A 21 -2.47 -3.85 -14.40
C LYS A 21 -3.00 -3.39 -13.05
N ARG A 22 -2.25 -3.63 -11.97
CA ARG A 22 -2.54 -3.15 -10.62
C ARG A 22 -1.27 -3.17 -9.78
N ILE A 23 -1.21 -2.30 -8.79
CA ILE A 23 -0.09 -2.21 -7.86
C ILE A 23 -0.58 -2.60 -6.47
N GLU A 24 0.17 -3.46 -5.78
CA GLU A 24 0.06 -3.59 -4.32
C GLU A 24 1.14 -2.70 -3.68
N LEU A 25 0.73 -1.70 -2.91
CA LEU A 25 1.63 -0.72 -2.30
C LEU A 25 1.90 -1.12 -0.85
N ILE A 26 3.17 -1.35 -0.53
CA ILE A 26 3.60 -1.79 0.81
C ILE A 26 4.81 -1.00 1.32
N SER A 27 5.00 -1.01 2.64
CA SER A 27 6.30 -0.76 3.28
C SER A 27 6.90 -2.09 3.79
N SER A 28 8.16 -2.06 4.25
CA SER A 28 8.79 -3.20 4.96
C SER A 28 8.68 -4.55 4.24
N TYR A 29 9.18 -4.63 2.99
CA TYR A 29 9.14 -5.83 2.15
C TYR A 29 9.68 -7.09 2.86
N THR A 30 10.78 -6.97 3.60
CA THR A 30 11.42 -8.07 4.33
C THR A 30 10.56 -8.63 5.48
N GLU A 31 9.53 -7.89 5.90
CA GLU A 31 8.56 -8.29 6.92
C GLU A 31 7.24 -8.82 6.32
N GLY A 32 7.23 -9.04 4.99
CA GLY A 32 6.05 -9.49 4.26
C GLY A 32 5.05 -8.37 3.95
N GLY A 33 5.46 -7.10 4.05
CA GLY A 33 4.63 -5.95 3.72
C GLY A 33 3.84 -5.40 4.91
N LEU A 34 3.94 -4.09 5.14
CA LEU A 34 3.20 -3.33 6.14
C LEU A 34 2.51 -2.12 5.51
N THR A 35 1.67 -1.43 6.30
CA THR A 35 1.03 -0.19 5.87
C THR A 35 2.08 0.84 5.43
N PRO A 36 2.03 1.34 4.18
CA PRO A 36 2.93 2.40 3.72
C PRO A 36 2.57 3.75 4.34
N SER A 37 3.52 4.68 4.36
CA SER A 37 3.28 6.01 4.92
C SER A 37 2.28 6.81 4.08
N TYR A 38 1.56 7.73 4.74
CA TYR A 38 0.63 8.67 4.10
C TYR A 38 1.23 9.35 2.85
N ALA A 39 2.45 9.87 2.97
CA ALA A 39 3.12 10.58 1.88
C ALA A 39 3.41 9.65 0.69
N PHE A 40 3.72 8.38 0.96
CA PHE A 40 3.98 7.42 -0.10
C PHE A 40 2.69 7.04 -0.84
N ILE A 41 1.61 6.75 -0.11
CA ILE A 41 0.28 6.47 -0.71
C ILE A 41 -0.13 7.63 -1.62
N LYS A 42 -0.13 8.86 -1.08
CA LYS A 42 -0.51 10.06 -1.83
C LYS A 42 0.30 10.21 -3.11
N LYS A 43 1.62 10.07 -3.02
CA LYS A 43 2.50 10.24 -4.19
C LYS A 43 2.37 9.11 -5.20
N ALA A 44 2.09 7.88 -4.74
CA ALA A 44 1.86 6.74 -5.63
C ALA A 44 0.58 6.94 -6.45
N VAL A 45 -0.53 7.33 -5.79
CA VAL A 45 -1.81 7.62 -6.48
C VAL A 45 -1.66 8.78 -7.48
N GLU A 46 -0.92 9.84 -7.13
CA GLU A 46 -0.63 10.95 -8.04
C GLU A 46 0.25 10.56 -9.25
N ALA A 47 0.99 9.43 -9.19
CA ALA A 47 2.04 9.10 -10.15
C ALA A 47 1.60 8.20 -11.31
N VAL A 48 0.48 7.49 -11.19
CA VAL A 48 0.02 6.50 -12.17
C VAL A 48 -1.50 6.51 -12.31
N SER A 49 -2.01 5.91 -13.39
CA SER A 49 -3.44 5.79 -13.67
C SER A 49 -3.99 4.38 -13.43
N ILE A 50 -3.14 3.38 -13.27
CA ILE A 50 -3.57 2.01 -12.93
C ILE A 50 -3.99 1.91 -11.45
N PRO A 51 -4.92 1.00 -11.10
CA PRO A 51 -5.39 0.85 -9.73
C PRO A 51 -4.27 0.51 -8.74
N ILE A 52 -4.37 1.05 -7.53
CA ILE A 52 -3.46 0.78 -6.42
C ILE A 52 -4.26 0.16 -5.26
N HIS A 53 -3.80 -0.96 -4.75
CA HIS A 53 -4.25 -1.54 -3.48
C HIS A 53 -3.19 -1.24 -2.42
N VAL A 54 -3.60 -0.63 -1.32
CA VAL A 54 -2.72 -0.29 -0.20
C VAL A 54 -2.79 -1.39 0.85
N MET A 55 -1.63 -1.89 1.28
CA MET A 55 -1.57 -2.81 2.42
C MET A 55 -2.04 -2.11 3.69
N ILE A 56 -2.91 -2.77 4.46
CA ILE A 56 -3.31 -2.33 5.80
C ILE A 56 -2.86 -3.42 6.77
N ARG A 57 -1.68 -3.22 7.36
CA ARG A 57 -1.07 -4.15 8.30
C ARG A 57 -0.12 -3.38 9.23
N PRO A 58 -0.49 -3.17 10.51
CA PRO A 58 0.23 -2.27 11.40
C PRO A 58 1.56 -2.86 11.91
N HIS A 59 1.72 -4.18 11.92
CA HIS A 59 2.95 -4.85 12.35
C HIS A 59 3.14 -6.24 11.74
N ALA A 60 4.35 -6.78 11.84
CA ALA A 60 4.71 -8.08 11.28
C ALA A 60 4.51 -9.29 12.23
N LYS A 61 4.18 -9.06 13.50
CA LYS A 61 4.22 -10.09 14.57
C LYS A 61 3.24 -11.25 14.33
N SER A 62 1.98 -10.94 14.07
CA SER A 62 0.88 -11.89 13.89
C SER A 62 -0.23 -11.24 13.04
N PHE A 63 -1.30 -11.98 12.79
CA PHE A 63 -2.56 -11.46 12.25
C PHE A 63 -3.66 -11.38 13.33
N THR A 64 -3.27 -11.47 14.60
CA THR A 64 -4.17 -11.29 15.74
C THR A 64 -3.88 -9.93 16.34
N TYR A 65 -4.82 -9.01 16.15
CA TYR A 65 -4.67 -7.60 16.51
C TYR A 65 -5.42 -7.28 17.79
N THR A 66 -4.92 -6.33 18.57
CA THR A 66 -5.68 -5.75 19.69
C THR A 66 -6.80 -4.84 19.16
N GLU A 67 -7.72 -4.44 20.05
CA GLU A 67 -8.78 -3.51 19.67
C GLU A 67 -8.20 -2.16 19.20
N GLU A 68 -7.15 -1.67 19.86
CA GLU A 68 -6.46 -0.43 19.46
C GLU A 68 -5.79 -0.55 18.09
N GLU A 69 -5.18 -1.69 17.78
CA GLU A 69 -4.57 -1.95 16.48
C GLU A 69 -5.63 -2.04 15.37
N ILE A 70 -6.79 -2.62 15.66
CA ILE A 70 -7.93 -2.64 14.73
C ILE A 70 -8.47 -1.23 14.49
N GLU A 71 -8.58 -0.37 15.51
CA GLU A 71 -8.98 1.03 15.31
C GLU A 71 -7.96 1.80 14.47
N MET A 72 -6.66 1.61 14.70
CA MET A 72 -5.61 2.17 13.83
C MET A 72 -5.77 1.71 12.38
N MET A 73 -6.02 0.43 12.15
CA MET A 73 -6.25 -0.11 10.80
C MET A 73 -7.48 0.51 10.13
N LYS A 74 -8.56 0.75 10.87
CA LYS A 74 -9.75 1.45 10.34
C LYS A 74 -9.42 2.88 9.93
N GLU A 75 -8.65 3.61 10.73
CA GLU A 75 -8.17 4.95 10.38
C GLU A 75 -7.31 4.92 9.11
N ASP A 76 -6.36 3.99 9.01
CA ASP A 76 -5.52 3.82 7.82
C ASP A 76 -6.35 3.52 6.56
N ILE A 77 -7.40 2.68 6.68
CA ILE A 77 -8.35 2.41 5.57
C ILE A 77 -9.04 3.70 5.12
N ILE A 78 -9.55 4.49 6.06
CA ILE A 78 -10.23 5.77 5.75
C ILE A 78 -9.26 6.75 5.10
N VAL A 79 -8.02 6.83 5.58
CA VAL A 79 -6.98 7.69 5.02
C VAL A 79 -6.63 7.25 3.60
N ALA A 80 -6.38 5.95 3.38
CA ALA A 80 -6.08 5.42 2.05
C ALA A 80 -7.21 5.72 1.06
N GLN A 81 -8.47 5.44 1.43
CA GLN A 81 -9.64 5.72 0.60
C GLN A 81 -9.78 7.22 0.23
N LYS A 82 -9.43 8.13 1.14
CA LYS A 82 -9.49 9.57 0.88
C LYS A 82 -8.41 10.04 -0.09
N LEU A 83 -7.31 9.29 -0.24
CA LEU A 83 -6.21 9.64 -1.12
C LEU A 83 -6.44 9.22 -2.58
N GLY A 84 -7.39 8.32 -2.83
CA GLY A 84 -7.76 7.81 -4.16
C GLY A 84 -7.51 6.32 -4.29
#